data_AF-A0A7X7S4F8-F1
#
_entry.id   AF-A0A7X7S4F8-F1
#
_cell.length_a   1.000
_cell.length_b   1.000
_cell.length_c   1.000
_cell.angle_alpha   90.00
_cell.angle_beta   90.00
_cell.angle_gamma   90.00
#
_symmetry.space_group_name_H-M   'P 1'
#
loop_
_entity.id
_entity.type
_entity.pdbx_description
1 polymer ?
#
loop_
_entity_poly.entity_id
_entity_poly.type
_entity_poly.pdbx_seq_one_letter_code
_entity_poly.pdbx_strand_id
1 'polypeptide(L)'
;GGPPRGASPRVLLASAAESLGEQVVVDWCVRLVLGQERPDDPDLAWLGGTEDWLPYWRRVWGARGLLYVWDDGAVGAVAAALSDEHWRVREMGLKVVRAHGLSQLTGEVADLRADENGRVRAAAERALRSG
;
A
#
# COMPACT_ATOMS: atom_id res chain seq x y z
N GLY A 1 16.35 -4.78 16.35
CA GLY A 1 15.27 -5.10 17.30
C GLY A 1 14.12 -5.73 16.53
N GLY A 2 13.11 -6.29 17.21
CA GLY A 2 11.89 -6.79 16.54
C GLY A 2 10.81 -5.71 16.39
N PRO A 3 9.68 -6.01 15.72
CA PRO A 3 8.57 -5.07 15.55
C PRO A 3 8.02 -4.56 16.90
N PRO A 4 7.80 -3.25 17.08
CA PRO A 4 7.26 -2.71 18.33
C PRO A 4 5.81 -3.15 18.53
N ARG A 5 5.53 -3.85 19.65
CA ARG A 5 4.21 -4.43 19.93
C ARG A 5 3.16 -3.35 20.20
N GLY A 6 1.97 -3.51 19.62
CA GLY A 6 0.83 -2.61 19.83
C GLY A 6 1.00 -1.21 19.22
N ALA A 7 2.07 -0.97 18.46
CA ALA A 7 2.34 0.31 17.84
C ALA A 7 1.38 0.59 16.68
N SER A 8 1.16 1.88 16.40
CA SER A 8 0.39 2.29 15.22
C SER A 8 1.15 1.89 13.92
N PRO A 9 0.44 1.70 12.79
CA PRO A 9 1.09 1.38 11.51
C PRO A 9 2.21 2.34 11.10
N ARG A 10 2.04 3.65 11.35
CA ARG A 10 3.09 4.65 11.06
C ARG A 10 4.37 4.37 11.84
N VAL A 11 4.24 4.03 13.13
CA VAL A 11 5.38 3.74 14.01
C VAL A 11 6.04 2.42 13.60
N LEU A 12 5.24 1.40 13.29
CA LEU A 12 5.75 0.11 12.81
C LEU A 12 6.61 0.27 11.55
N LEU A 13 6.11 1.01 10.56
CA LEU A 13 6.82 1.23 9.30
C LEU A 13 8.08 2.09 9.46
N ALA A 14 8.03 3.11 10.32
CA ALA A 14 9.23 3.89 10.65
C ALA A 14 10.31 3.01 11.30
N SER A 15 9.94 2.19 12.30
CA SER A 15 10.87 1.25 12.93
C SER A 15 11.37 0.16 11.98
N ALA A 16 10.55 -0.26 11.02
CA ALA A 16 10.95 -1.20 9.98
C ALA A 16 12.01 -0.57 9.05
N ALA A 17 11.78 0.66 8.58
CA ALA A 17 12.74 1.37 7.73
C ALA A 17 14.08 1.60 8.44
N GLU A 18 14.05 1.98 9.72
CA GLU A 18 15.26 2.11 10.55
C GLU A 18 16.00 0.78 10.74
N SER A 19 15.27 -0.33 10.90
CA SER A 19 15.87 -1.64 11.22
C SER A 19 16.32 -2.42 9.99
N LEU A 20 15.62 -2.28 8.87
CA LEU A 20 15.79 -3.09 7.66
C LEU A 20 16.35 -2.29 6.47
N GLY A 21 16.27 -0.97 6.53
CA GLY A 21 16.58 -0.07 5.42
C GLY A 21 15.30 0.34 4.67
N GLU A 22 15.22 1.63 4.32
CA GLU A 22 14.04 2.21 3.68
C GLU A 22 13.71 1.53 2.35
N GLN A 23 14.69 1.41 1.45
CA GLN A 23 14.50 0.76 0.14
C GLN A 23 14.08 -0.71 0.28
N VAL A 24 14.63 -1.43 1.27
CA VAL A 24 14.25 -2.83 1.53
C VAL A 24 12.77 -2.93 1.88
N VAL A 25 12.26 -2.01 2.71
CA VAL A 25 10.84 -1.95 3.08
C VAL A 25 9.97 -1.55 1.89
N VAL A 26 10.41 -0.60 1.06
CA VAL A 26 9.67 -0.23 -0.15
C VAL A 26 9.58 -1.40 -1.13
N ASP A 27 10.70 -2.03 -1.48
CA ASP A 27 10.73 -3.15 -2.42
C ASP A 27 9.87 -4.32 -1.92
N TRP A 28 9.87 -4.56 -0.61
CA TRP A 28 9.01 -5.55 0.03
C TRP A 28 7.52 -5.18 -0.10
N CYS A 29 7.15 -3.94 0.20
CA CYS A 29 5.77 -3.48 0.05
C CYS A 29 5.31 -3.56 -1.42
N VAL A 30 6.19 -3.26 -2.38
CA VAL A 30 5.95 -3.44 -3.82
C VAL A 30 5.66 -4.91 -4.14
N ARG A 31 6.51 -5.84 -3.67
CA ARG A 31 6.28 -7.28 -3.89
C ARG A 31 4.96 -7.76 -3.31
N LEU A 32 4.63 -7.32 -2.09
CA LEU A 32 3.35 -7.64 -1.46
C LEU A 32 2.18 -7.17 -2.32
N VAL A 33 2.20 -5.92 -2.80
CA VAL A 33 1.13 -5.39 -3.68
C VAL A 33 1.00 -6.19 -4.98
N LEU A 34 2.12 -6.61 -5.56
CA LEU A 34 2.16 -7.38 -6.80
C LEU A 34 1.87 -8.88 -6.61
N GLY A 35 1.71 -9.35 -5.37
CA GLY A 35 1.58 -10.79 -5.07
C GLY A 35 2.84 -11.59 -5.39
N GLN A 36 4.01 -10.97 -5.31
CA GLN A 36 5.33 -11.52 -5.64
C GLN A 36 6.17 -11.77 -4.38
N GLU A 37 5.51 -12.23 -3.31
CA GLU A 37 6.15 -12.55 -2.03
C GLU A 37 7.26 -13.58 -2.19
N ARG A 38 8.30 -13.44 -1.38
CA ARG A 38 9.48 -14.33 -1.36
C ARG A 38 9.64 -14.98 0.00
N PRO A 39 10.22 -16.19 0.08
CA PRO A 39 10.48 -16.87 1.35
C PRO A 39 11.37 -16.08 2.33
N ASP A 40 12.19 -15.16 1.83
CA ASP A 40 13.11 -14.32 2.59
C ASP A 40 12.59 -12.90 2.83
N ASP A 41 11.30 -12.63 2.52
CA ASP A 41 10.68 -11.37 2.85
C ASP A 41 10.64 -11.12 4.37
N PRO A 42 10.68 -9.85 4.82
CA PRO A 42 10.55 -9.51 6.23
C PRO A 42 9.25 -10.03 6.86
N ASP A 43 9.27 -10.18 8.20
CA ASP A 43 8.11 -10.57 8.99
C ASP A 43 6.96 -9.55 8.85
N LEU A 44 5.78 -10.00 8.44
CA LEU A 44 4.56 -9.19 8.31
C LEU A 44 4.19 -8.42 9.58
N ALA A 45 4.66 -8.83 10.76
CA ALA A 45 4.50 -8.09 12.01
C ALA A 45 5.07 -6.66 11.95
N TRP A 46 6.08 -6.40 11.09
CA TRP A 46 6.58 -5.05 10.81
C TRP A 46 5.57 -4.15 10.10
N LEU A 47 4.54 -4.71 9.47
CA LEU A 47 3.41 -3.97 8.89
C LEU A 47 2.18 -3.99 9.81
N GLY A 48 2.29 -4.63 10.98
CA GLY A 48 1.17 -4.90 11.89
C GLY A 48 0.29 -6.04 11.38
N GLY A 49 0.93 -7.07 10.81
CA GLY A 49 0.27 -8.24 10.25
C GLY A 49 0.71 -9.58 10.75
N THR A 50 0.13 -10.61 10.13
CA THR A 50 0.36 -12.02 10.45
C THR A 50 0.32 -12.87 9.19
N GLU A 51 1.02 -13.99 9.23
CA GLU A 51 1.07 -14.99 8.16
C GLU A 51 -0.28 -15.69 7.92
N ASP A 52 -1.18 -15.69 8.90
CA ASP A 52 -2.50 -16.35 8.79
C ASP A 52 -3.48 -15.59 7.88
N TRP A 53 -3.07 -14.47 7.30
CA TRP A 53 -3.92 -13.66 6.45
C TRP A 53 -4.16 -14.27 5.07
N LEU A 54 -5.40 -14.09 4.61
CA LEU A 54 -5.75 -14.28 3.21
C LEU A 54 -4.85 -13.40 2.32
N PRO A 55 -4.45 -13.88 1.13
CA PRO A 55 -3.49 -13.17 0.27
C PRO A 55 -3.82 -11.70 -0.01
N TYR A 56 -5.10 -11.35 -0.21
CA TYR A 56 -5.46 -9.96 -0.49
C TYR A 56 -5.15 -9.00 0.68
N TRP A 57 -5.16 -9.47 1.92
CA TRP A 57 -4.81 -8.63 3.07
C TRP A 57 -3.33 -8.25 3.06
N ARG A 58 -2.46 -9.15 2.59
CA ARG A 58 -1.04 -8.88 2.39
C ARG A 58 -0.82 -7.74 1.40
N ARG A 59 -1.57 -7.76 0.27
CA ARG A 59 -1.56 -6.67 -0.72
C ARG A 59 -2.04 -5.34 -0.16
N VAL A 60 -3.13 -5.34 0.61
CA VAL A 60 -3.63 -4.12 1.28
C VAL A 60 -2.56 -3.56 2.24
N TRP A 61 -1.78 -4.41 2.92
CA TRP A 61 -0.79 -3.97 3.90
C TRP A 61 0.51 -3.53 3.23
N GLY A 62 0.89 -4.15 2.12
CA GLY A 62 1.93 -3.62 1.22
C GLY A 62 1.58 -2.21 0.75
N ALA A 63 0.37 -2.00 0.22
CA ALA A 63 -0.08 -0.67 -0.19
C ALA A 63 -0.10 0.33 0.99
N ARG A 64 -0.49 -0.12 2.19
CA ARG A 64 -0.42 0.72 3.39
C ARG A 64 1.00 1.00 3.84
N GLY A 65 1.94 0.09 3.61
CA GLY A 65 3.36 0.33 3.83
C GLY A 65 3.86 1.48 2.96
N LEU A 66 3.49 1.45 1.67
CA LEU A 66 3.77 2.52 0.72
C LEU A 66 3.17 3.89 1.09
N LEU A 67 2.15 3.93 1.96
CA LEU A 67 1.62 5.19 2.51
C LEU A 67 2.61 5.89 3.45
N TYR A 68 3.49 5.13 4.10
CA TYR A 68 4.40 5.64 5.15
C TYR A 68 5.87 5.59 4.76
N VAL A 69 6.26 4.71 3.84
CA VAL A 69 7.62 4.57 3.32
C VAL A 69 7.53 4.53 1.80
N TRP A 70 8.24 5.41 1.10
CA TRP A 70 7.97 5.67 -0.31
C TRP A 70 9.24 5.82 -1.13
N ASP A 71 9.18 5.31 -2.35
CA ASP A 71 10.12 5.58 -3.43
C ASP A 71 9.33 5.68 -4.75
N ASP A 72 9.78 6.53 -5.67
CA ASP A 72 9.07 6.76 -6.94
C ASP A 72 9.04 5.51 -7.85
N GLY A 73 9.94 4.54 -7.63
CA GLY A 73 9.87 3.23 -8.27
C GLY A 73 8.61 2.43 -7.91
N ALA A 74 7.91 2.77 -6.83
CA ALA A 74 6.70 2.08 -6.39
C ALA A 74 5.43 2.46 -7.17
N VAL A 75 5.47 3.47 -8.04
CA VAL A 75 4.31 3.94 -8.83
C VAL A 75 3.63 2.81 -9.59
N GLY A 76 4.39 1.91 -10.21
CA GLY A 76 3.84 0.76 -10.93
C GLY A 76 3.05 -0.20 -10.04
N ALA A 77 3.49 -0.40 -8.79
CA ALA A 77 2.75 -1.19 -7.81
C ALA A 77 1.45 -0.49 -7.40
N VAL A 78 1.47 0.83 -7.23
CA VAL A 78 0.24 1.60 -6.94
C VAL A 78 -0.75 1.48 -8.09
N ALA A 79 -0.30 1.59 -9.34
CA ALA A 79 -1.16 1.37 -10.52
C ALA A 79 -1.81 -0.03 -10.49
N ALA A 80 -1.03 -1.07 -10.21
CA ALA A 80 -1.56 -2.43 -10.06
C ALA A 80 -2.60 -2.54 -8.92
N ALA A 81 -2.38 -1.86 -7.80
CA ALA A 81 -3.34 -1.82 -6.69
C ALA A 81 -4.67 -1.16 -7.09
N LEU A 82 -4.66 -0.14 -7.96
CA LEU A 82 -5.89 0.52 -8.45
C LEU A 82 -6.74 -0.41 -9.33
N SER A 83 -6.14 -1.43 -9.95
CA SER A 83 -6.82 -2.41 -10.80
C SER A 83 -7.09 -3.76 -10.10
N ASP A 84 -6.77 -3.90 -8.81
CA ASP A 84 -6.93 -5.15 -8.08
C ASP A 84 -8.41 -5.59 -8.01
N GLU A 85 -8.66 -6.89 -8.08
CA GLU A 85 -10.01 -7.46 -7.98
C GLU A 85 -10.69 -7.14 -6.62
N HIS A 86 -9.90 -6.99 -5.54
CA HIS A 86 -10.41 -6.71 -4.21
C HIS A 86 -10.52 -5.20 -3.98
N TRP A 87 -11.75 -4.71 -3.79
CA TRP A 87 -12.05 -3.29 -3.57
C TRP A 87 -11.20 -2.63 -2.48
N ARG A 88 -10.79 -3.39 -1.45
CA ARG A 88 -9.99 -2.86 -0.34
C ARG A 88 -8.56 -2.54 -0.75
N VAL A 89 -8.00 -3.26 -1.72
CA VAL A 89 -6.68 -2.96 -2.30
C VAL A 89 -6.78 -1.68 -3.13
N ARG A 90 -7.80 -1.57 -4.00
CA ARG A 90 -8.08 -0.35 -4.77
C ARG A 90 -8.24 0.88 -3.87
N GLU A 91 -9.03 0.77 -2.80
CA GLU A 91 -9.22 1.86 -1.83
C GLU A 91 -7.90 2.26 -1.14
N MET A 92 -7.00 1.31 -0.87
CA MET A 92 -5.70 1.61 -0.28
C MET A 92 -4.76 2.28 -1.28
N GLY A 93 -4.71 1.79 -2.52
CA GLY A 93 -3.95 2.43 -3.61
C GLY A 93 -4.34 3.89 -3.80
N LEU A 94 -5.65 4.20 -3.78
CA LEU A 94 -6.15 5.58 -3.85
C LEU A 94 -5.67 6.48 -2.70
N LYS A 95 -5.46 5.91 -1.51
CA LYS A 95 -4.89 6.66 -0.37
C LYS A 95 -3.41 6.97 -0.59
N VAL A 96 -2.67 6.04 -1.19
CA VAL A 96 -1.25 6.22 -1.55
C VAL A 96 -1.12 7.28 -2.64
N VAL A 97 -1.93 7.20 -3.71
CA VAL A 97 -1.98 8.23 -4.77
C VAL A 97 -2.16 9.62 -4.17
N ARG A 98 -3.14 9.76 -3.27
CA ARG A 98 -3.42 11.04 -2.61
C ARG A 98 -2.28 11.51 -1.71
N ALA A 99 -1.63 10.61 -0.98
CA ALA A 99 -0.59 10.97 -0.02
C ALA A 99 0.68 11.46 -0.70
N HIS A 100 1.02 10.88 -1.86
CA HIS A 100 2.26 11.17 -2.60
C HIS A 100 2.04 12.00 -3.88
N GLY A 101 0.82 12.43 -4.16
CA GLY A 101 0.52 13.32 -5.28
C GLY A 101 0.83 12.70 -6.65
N LEU A 102 0.46 11.44 -6.86
CA LEU A 102 0.80 10.67 -8.07
C LEU A 102 -0.07 11.08 -9.27
N SER A 103 0.16 12.27 -9.81
CA SER A 103 -0.62 12.88 -10.89
C SER A 103 -0.58 12.08 -12.19
N GLN A 104 0.46 11.27 -12.40
CA GLN A 104 0.56 10.34 -13.52
C GLN A 104 -0.50 9.23 -13.51
N LEU A 105 -1.16 8.97 -12.37
CA LEU A 105 -2.24 7.98 -12.23
C LEU A 105 -3.66 8.61 -12.26
N THR A 106 -3.77 9.88 -12.68
CA THR A 106 -5.05 10.61 -12.67
C THR A 106 -6.14 9.93 -13.50
N GLY A 107 -5.77 9.30 -14.62
CA GLY A 107 -6.71 8.58 -15.49
C GLY A 107 -7.35 7.39 -14.77
N GLU A 108 -6.52 6.52 -14.20
CA GLU A 108 -6.93 5.34 -13.43
C GLU A 108 -7.76 5.73 -12.21
N VAL A 109 -7.41 6.84 -11.54
CA VAL A 109 -8.19 7.37 -10.42
C VAL A 109 -9.57 7.85 -10.89
N ALA A 110 -9.65 8.50 -12.05
CA ALA A 110 -10.92 9.00 -12.59
C ALA A 110 -11.89 7.86 -12.93
N ASP A 111 -11.38 6.75 -13.48
CA ASP A 111 -12.18 5.56 -13.80
C ASP A 111 -12.82 4.95 -12.54
N LEU A 112 -12.10 4.96 -11.41
CA LEU A 112 -12.59 4.44 -10.13
C LEU A 112 -13.72 5.27 -9.48
N ARG A 113 -14.11 6.42 -10.06
CA ARG A 113 -15.35 7.12 -9.68
C ARG A 113 -16.61 6.32 -10.03
N ALA A 114 -16.51 5.40 -10.98
CA ALA A 114 -17.58 4.48 -11.37
C ALA A 114 -17.47 3.08 -10.74
N ASP A 115 -16.52 2.87 -9.81
CA ASP A 115 -16.32 1.57 -9.15
C ASP A 115 -17.61 1.06 -8.49
N GLU A 116 -17.85 -0.25 -8.51
CA GLU A 116 -19.02 -0.87 -7.87
C GLU A 116 -19.11 -0.58 -6.37
N ASN A 117 -17.96 -0.44 -5.70
CA ASN A 117 -17.86 -0.24 -4.26
C ASN A 117 -17.88 1.25 -3.91
N GLY A 118 -18.86 1.66 -3.10
CA GLY A 118 -19.02 3.06 -2.70
C GLY A 118 -17.83 3.66 -1.93
N ARG A 119 -17.02 2.84 -1.23
CA ARG A 119 -15.82 3.33 -0.53
C ARG A 119 -14.69 3.66 -1.50
N VAL A 120 -14.56 2.89 -2.58
CA VAL A 120 -13.58 3.15 -3.65
C VAL A 120 -13.95 4.44 -4.37
N ARG A 121 -15.22 4.60 -4.78
CA ARG A 121 -15.71 5.86 -5.38
C ARG A 121 -15.40 7.08 -4.51
N ALA A 122 -15.70 7.01 -3.21
CA ALA A 122 -15.40 8.09 -2.27
C ALA A 122 -13.90 8.35 -2.04
N ALA A 123 -13.05 7.34 -2.18
CA ALA A 123 -11.60 7.50 -2.14
C ALA A 123 -11.07 8.16 -3.42
N ALA A 124 -11.60 7.80 -4.60
CA ALA A 124 -11.23 8.39 -5.89
C ALA A 124 -11.54 9.89 -5.91
N GLU A 125 -12.75 10.28 -5.48
CA GLU A 125 -13.15 11.69 -5.35
C GLU A 125 -12.25 12.49 -4.37
N ARG A 126 -11.66 11.83 -3.37
CA ARG A 126 -10.71 12.50 -2.46
C ARG A 126 -9.32 12.64 -3.06
N ALA A 127 -8.87 11.64 -3.83
CA ALA A 127 -7.60 11.68 -4.51
C ALA A 127 -7.56 12.80 -5.56
N LEU A 128 -8.61 12.93 -6.40
CA LEU A 128 -8.67 13.95 -7.45
C LEU A 128 -8.77 15.39 -6.93
N ARG A 129 -9.36 15.59 -5.74
CA ARG A 129 -9.44 16.93 -5.13
C ARG A 129 -8.12 17.42 -4.54
N SER A 130 -7.13 16.54 -4.43
CA SER A 130 -5.85 16.85 -3.78
C SER A 130 -4.72 17.06 -4.81
N GLY A 131 -5.02 16.99 -6.11
CA GLY A 131 -4.09 17.24 -7.22
C GLY A 131 -4.28 18.62 -7.83
#